data_AF-A0A401YZ07-F1
#
_entry.id   AF-A0A401YZ07-F1
#
_cell.length_a   1.000
_cell.length_b   1.000
_cell.length_c   1.000
_cell.angle_alpha   90.00
_cell.angle_beta   90.00
_cell.angle_gamma   90.00
#
_symmetry.space_group_name_H-M   'P 1'
#
loop_
_entity.id
_entity.type
_entity.pdbx_description
1 polymer ?
#
loop_
_entity_poly.entity_id
_entity_poly.type
_entity_poly.pdbx_seq_one_letter_code
_entity_poly.pdbx_strand_id
1 'polypeptide(L)'
;MMLDPVALVAGYLTSCSDVPAAAVTGDLLDRQAGQTSIYLRHSGGFRVTRHRMDRADVEYDVYHEHRSEASTLSRVCRDLLLEDLPGRVVNGALVLDVVEISSPQYYPDPTSREHVYGGEVTIFYIES
;
A
#
# COMPACT_ATOMS: atom_id res chain seq x y z
N MET A 1 0.20 18.48 -1.36
CA MET A 1 -0.57 17.26 -1.60
C MET A 1 -2.05 17.58 -1.72
N MET A 2 -2.55 17.72 -2.96
CA MET A 2 -4.00 17.74 -3.22
C MET A 2 -4.56 16.32 -3.44
N LEU A 3 -3.72 15.38 -3.90
CA LEU A 3 -4.09 13.97 -4.04
C LEU A 3 -3.91 13.20 -2.72
N ASP A 4 -4.82 12.25 -2.50
CA ASP A 4 -4.71 11.28 -1.41
C ASP A 4 -3.77 10.13 -1.83
N PRO A 5 -2.59 9.98 -1.19
CA PRO A 5 -1.66 8.91 -1.52
C PRO A 5 -2.22 7.52 -1.23
N VAL A 6 -3.13 7.37 -0.28
CA VAL A 6 -3.79 6.08 -0.01
C VAL A 6 -4.68 5.71 -1.18
N ALA A 7 -5.49 6.64 -1.68
CA ALA A 7 -6.33 6.40 -2.85
C ALA A 7 -5.51 6.09 -4.12
N LEU A 8 -4.33 6.68 -4.29
CA LEU A 8 -3.40 6.36 -5.37
C LEU A 8 -2.93 4.90 -5.27
N VAL A 9 -2.39 4.51 -4.12
CA VAL A 9 -1.88 3.15 -3.89
C VAL A 9 -3.00 2.12 -3.99
N ALA A 10 -4.16 2.41 -3.40
CA ALA A 10 -5.33 1.55 -3.45
C ALA A 10 -5.80 1.34 -4.89
N GLY A 11 -5.91 2.43 -5.67
CA GLY A 11 -6.30 2.38 -7.07
C GLY A 11 -5.35 1.54 -7.93
N TYR A 12 -4.05 1.66 -7.66
CA TYR A 12 -3.04 0.83 -8.34
C TYR A 12 -3.16 -0.65 -7.96
N LEU A 13 -3.08 -0.99 -6.67
CA LEU A 13 -3.09 -2.39 -6.21
C LEU A 13 -4.39 -3.09 -6.62
N THR A 14 -5.53 -2.40 -6.62
CA THR A 14 -6.82 -2.94 -7.08
C THR A 14 -6.81 -3.28 -8.57
N SER A 15 -5.96 -2.62 -9.37
CA SER A 15 -5.83 -2.87 -10.81
C SER A 15 -4.90 -4.04 -11.16
N CYS A 16 -4.10 -4.52 -10.20
CA CYS A 16 -3.14 -5.60 -10.40
C CYS A 16 -3.84 -6.96 -10.31
N SER A 17 -3.63 -7.84 -11.29
CA SER A 17 -4.25 -9.18 -11.30
C SER A 17 -3.76 -10.11 -10.18
N ASP A 18 -2.56 -9.86 -9.66
CA ASP A 18 -1.94 -10.67 -8.61
C ASP A 18 -2.44 -10.30 -7.20
N VAL A 19 -3.24 -9.23 -7.10
CA VAL A 19 -3.87 -8.77 -5.87
C VAL A 19 -5.38 -9.00 -6.00
N PRO A 20 -6.02 -9.69 -5.05
CA PRO A 20 -7.47 -9.79 -5.04
C PRO A 20 -8.07 -8.38 -4.91
N ALA A 21 -8.78 -7.90 -5.93
CA ALA A 21 -9.30 -6.53 -5.95
C ALA A 21 -10.18 -6.20 -4.73
N ALA A 22 -10.93 -7.18 -4.22
CA ALA A 22 -11.77 -7.02 -3.02
C ALA A 22 -10.97 -6.99 -1.71
N ALA A 23 -9.67 -7.31 -1.73
CA ALA A 23 -8.83 -7.29 -0.55
C ALA A 23 -8.26 -5.88 -0.28
N VAL A 24 -8.14 -5.00 -1.26
CA VAL A 24 -7.53 -3.67 -1.06
C VAL A 24 -8.53 -2.73 -0.40
N THR A 25 -8.23 -2.30 0.83
CA THR A 25 -9.12 -1.48 1.64
C THR A 25 -8.37 -0.26 2.20
N GLY A 26 -8.86 0.95 1.95
CA GLY A 26 -8.30 2.17 2.55
C GLY A 26 -8.67 2.35 4.03
N ASP A 27 -9.66 1.60 4.51
CA ASP A 27 -10.09 1.54 5.90
C ASP A 27 -10.45 0.10 6.29
N LEU A 28 -10.56 -0.17 7.59
CA LEU A 28 -11.00 -1.46 8.12
C LEU A 28 -12.49 -1.45 8.47
N LEU A 29 -13.27 -0.47 8.00
CA LEU A 29 -14.69 -0.36 8.33
C LEU A 29 -15.46 -1.50 7.66
N ASP A 30 -16.41 -2.09 8.40
CA ASP A 30 -17.26 -3.22 7.96
C ASP A 30 -16.53 -4.51 7.55
N ARG A 31 -15.19 -4.55 7.70
CA ARG A 31 -14.38 -5.74 7.50
C ARG A 31 -14.70 -6.82 8.54
N GLN A 32 -14.82 -8.07 8.08
CA GLN A 32 -14.93 -9.22 8.98
C GLN A 32 -13.58 -9.92 9.16
N ALA A 33 -13.23 -10.26 10.40
CA ALA A 33 -12.04 -11.07 10.68
C ALA A 33 -12.11 -12.41 9.92
N GLY A 34 -10.96 -12.82 9.36
CA GLY A 34 -10.82 -13.97 8.47
C GLY A 34 -10.85 -13.59 6.99
N GLN A 35 -11.34 -12.41 6.63
CA GLN A 35 -11.27 -11.92 5.25
C GLN A 35 -9.86 -11.42 4.94
N THR A 36 -9.29 -11.89 3.83
CA THR A 36 -8.03 -11.36 3.30
C THR A 36 -8.18 -9.87 3.01
N SER A 37 -7.29 -9.04 3.57
CA SER A 37 -7.36 -7.59 3.40
C SER A 37 -5.97 -6.97 3.35
N ILE A 38 -5.83 -5.93 2.56
CA ILE A 38 -4.65 -5.07 2.42
C ILE A 38 -5.10 -3.69 2.86
N TYR A 39 -4.79 -3.36 4.10
CA TYR A 39 -5.09 -2.07 4.69
C TYR A 39 -3.97 -1.09 4.38
N LEU A 40 -4.33 0.13 3.98
CA LEU A 40 -3.40 1.17 3.59
C LEU A 40 -3.53 2.38 4.50
N ARG A 41 -2.41 2.92 4.95
CA ARG A 41 -2.39 4.08 5.84
C ARG A 41 -1.34 5.10 5.40
N HIS A 42 -1.74 6.35 5.32
CA HIS A 42 -0.81 7.47 5.16
C HIS A 42 -0.05 7.70 6.47
N SER A 43 1.27 7.48 6.45
CA SER A 43 2.13 7.57 7.64
C SER A 43 2.99 8.85 7.68
N GLY A 44 3.16 9.53 6.55
CA GLY A 44 3.93 10.76 6.47
C GLY A 44 4.03 11.33 5.07
N GLY A 45 4.72 12.46 4.91
CA GLY A 45 4.92 13.07 3.60
C GLY A 45 5.14 14.57 3.64
N PHE A 46 5.64 15.12 2.54
CA PHE A 46 5.80 16.56 2.34
C PHE A 46 5.92 16.90 0.85
N ARG A 47 5.65 18.18 0.53
CA ARG A 47 5.87 18.69 -0.82
C ARG A 47 7.33 19.11 -1.02
N VAL A 48 7.96 18.58 -2.06
CA VAL A 48 9.29 18.97 -2.53
C VAL A 48 9.15 20.15 -3.49
N THR A 49 8.98 21.36 -2.93
CA THR A 49 8.65 22.60 -3.68
C THR A 49 9.57 22.86 -4.87
N ARG A 50 10.89 22.67 -4.71
CA ARG A 50 11.88 22.92 -5.77
C ARG A 50 11.64 22.07 -7.03
N HIS A 51 11.21 20.82 -6.84
CA HIS A 51 10.97 19.87 -7.93
C HIS A 51 9.50 19.80 -8.34
N ARG A 52 8.62 20.60 -7.70
CA ARG A 52 7.16 20.56 -7.87
C ARG A 52 6.57 19.16 -7.72
N MET A 53 7.17 18.37 -6.83
CA MET A 53 6.86 16.98 -6.58
C MET A 53 6.32 16.82 -5.16
N ASP A 54 5.44 15.85 -4.94
CA ASP A 54 5.00 15.44 -3.62
C ASP A 54 5.68 14.10 -3.25
N ARG A 55 6.02 13.97 -1.97
CA ARG A 55 6.49 12.73 -1.36
C ARG A 55 5.46 12.31 -0.31
N ALA A 56 5.01 11.07 -0.36
CA ALA A 56 4.15 10.50 0.68
C ALA A 56 4.70 9.15 1.14
N ASP A 57 4.63 8.88 2.43
CA ASP A 57 4.97 7.62 3.05
C ASP A 57 3.65 6.87 3.32
N VAL A 58 3.58 5.61 2.89
CA VAL A 58 2.39 4.76 2.96
C VAL A 58 2.76 3.42 3.57
N GLU A 59 2.09 3.09 4.66
CA GLU A 59 2.13 1.76 5.25
C GLU A 59 1.07 0.87 4.61
N TYR A 60 1.40 -0.41 4.46
CA TYR A 60 0.47 -1.45 4.01
C TYR A 60 0.50 -2.64 4.97
N ASP A 61 -0.68 -3.04 5.43
CA ASP A 61 -0.89 -4.16 6.34
C ASP A 61 -1.71 -5.24 5.65
N VAL A 62 -1.15 -6.43 5.49
CA VAL A 62 -1.82 -7.58 4.89
C VAL A 62 -2.31 -8.52 5.97
N TYR A 63 -3.64 -8.59 6.11
CA TYR A 63 -4.35 -9.49 7.00
C TYR A 63 -4.76 -10.77 6.28
N HIS A 64 -4.55 -11.91 6.93
CA HIS A 64 -5.06 -13.20 6.48
C HIS A 64 -5.27 -14.17 7.65
N GLU A 65 -6.19 -15.11 7.50
CA GLU A 65 -6.34 -16.26 8.41
C GLU A 65 -5.13 -17.22 8.42
N HIS A 66 -4.25 -17.14 7.41
CA HIS A 66 -3.14 -18.06 7.21
C HIS A 66 -1.84 -17.28 7.11
N ARG A 67 -0.88 -17.63 7.97
CA ARG A 67 0.39 -16.91 8.06
C ARG A 67 1.18 -16.93 6.76
N SER A 68 1.20 -18.07 6.06
CA SER A 68 1.90 -18.20 4.78
C SER A 68 1.32 -17.27 3.73
N GLU A 69 -0.01 -17.21 3.63
CA GLU A 69 -0.71 -16.38 2.65
C GLU A 69 -0.53 -14.88 2.94
N ALA A 70 -0.62 -14.46 4.21
CA ALA A 70 -0.30 -13.07 4.59
C ALA A 70 1.14 -12.69 4.20
N SER A 71 2.10 -13.59 4.46
CA SER A 71 3.51 -13.38 4.08
C SER A 71 3.68 -13.31 2.56
N THR A 72 3.05 -14.19 1.80
CA THR A 72 3.15 -14.20 0.32
C THR A 72 2.54 -12.94 -0.26
N LEU A 73 1.31 -12.60 0.13
CA LEU A 73 0.61 -11.44 -0.41
C LEU A 73 1.28 -10.10 -0.04
N SER A 74 1.84 -9.98 1.17
CA SER A 74 2.63 -8.79 1.55
C SER A 74 3.89 -8.61 0.69
N ARG A 75 4.55 -9.70 0.28
CA ARG A 75 5.70 -9.66 -0.64
C ARG A 75 5.27 -9.30 -2.06
N VAL A 76 4.12 -9.83 -2.51
CA VAL A 76 3.54 -9.44 -3.81
C VAL A 76 3.23 -7.93 -3.82
N CYS A 77 2.61 -7.40 -2.77
CA CYS A 77 2.34 -5.97 -2.66
C CYS A 77 3.64 -5.16 -2.70
N ARG A 78 4.64 -5.55 -1.92
CA ARG A 78 5.97 -4.93 -1.92
C ARG A 78 6.56 -4.88 -3.33
N ASP A 79 6.63 -6.02 -4.02
CA ASP A 79 7.30 -6.10 -5.31
C ASP A 79 6.53 -5.31 -6.38
N LEU A 80 5.19 -5.33 -6.36
CA LEU A 80 4.37 -4.49 -7.23
C LEU A 80 4.60 -2.99 -7.00
N LEU A 81 4.72 -2.57 -5.74
CA LEU A 81 4.94 -1.16 -5.40
C LEU A 81 6.34 -0.69 -5.77
N LEU A 82 7.37 -1.53 -5.60
CA LEU A 82 8.75 -1.15 -5.88
C LEU A 82 9.13 -1.28 -7.35
N GLU A 83 8.68 -2.34 -8.02
CA GLU A 83 9.18 -2.70 -9.35
C GLU A 83 8.24 -2.31 -10.48
N ASP A 84 6.92 -2.23 -10.23
CA ASP A 84 5.93 -2.00 -11.30
C ASP A 84 5.20 -0.65 -11.21
N LEU A 85 5.00 -0.09 -10.01
CA LEU A 85 4.36 1.22 -9.85
C LEU A 85 5.17 2.40 -10.41
N PRO A 86 6.51 2.47 -10.28
CA PRO A 86 7.29 3.59 -10.83
C PRO A 86 7.07 3.79 -12.34
N GLY A 87 6.88 5.04 -12.74
CA GLY A 87 6.61 5.43 -14.13
C GLY A 87 5.15 5.30 -14.57
N ARG A 88 4.26 4.78 -13.73
CA ARG A 88 2.83 4.66 -14.05
C ARG A 88 2.05 5.94 -13.76
N VAL A 89 0.99 6.14 -14.55
CA VAL A 89 -0.04 7.13 -14.26
C VAL A 89 -1.22 6.46 -13.58
N VAL A 90 -1.52 6.86 -12.35
CA VAL A 90 -2.59 6.29 -11.52
C VAL A 90 -3.38 7.44 -10.89
N ASN A 91 -4.70 7.44 -11.04
CA ASN A 91 -5.60 8.41 -10.42
C ASN A 91 -5.18 9.89 -10.58
N GLY A 92 -4.64 10.25 -11.76
CA GLY A 92 -4.19 11.62 -12.04
C GLY A 92 -2.86 12.00 -11.38
N ALA A 93 -2.02 11.01 -11.03
CA ALA A 93 -0.62 11.21 -10.65
C ALA A 93 0.29 10.37 -11.53
N LEU A 94 1.42 10.96 -11.95
CA LEU A 94 2.57 10.19 -12.43
C LEU A 94 3.45 9.83 -11.23
N VAL A 95 3.60 8.54 -10.96
CA VAL A 95 4.54 8.04 -9.95
C VAL A 95 5.94 8.06 -10.57
N LEU A 96 6.85 8.79 -9.93
CA LEU A 96 8.23 8.97 -10.38
C LEU A 96 9.13 7.87 -9.84
N ASP A 97 8.97 7.52 -8.57
CA ASP A 97 9.80 6.53 -7.89
C ASP A 97 9.10 6.02 -6.62
N VAL A 98 9.50 4.83 -6.16
CA VAL A 98 9.03 4.23 -4.92
C VAL A 98 10.21 3.62 -4.17
N VAL A 99 10.36 3.96 -2.89
CA VAL A 99 11.46 3.51 -2.04
C VAL A 99 10.93 2.76 -0.83
N GLU A 100 11.53 1.62 -0.50
CA GLU A 100 11.21 0.88 0.71
C GLU A 100 11.70 1.62 1.96
N ILE A 101 10.80 1.86 2.91
CA ILE A 101 11.13 2.30 4.28
C ILE A 101 11.31 1.07 5.17
N SER A 102 10.37 0.13 5.09
CA SER A 102 10.44 -1.13 5.83
C SER A 102 9.89 -2.29 5.00
N SER A 103 10.62 -3.41 5.04
CA SER A 103 10.18 -4.65 4.39
C SER A 103 9.10 -5.36 5.21
N PRO A 104 8.28 -6.23 4.60
CA PRO A 104 7.21 -6.95 5.28
C PRO A 104 7.67 -7.66 6.56
N GLN A 105 7.10 -7.25 7.69
CA GLN A 105 7.35 -7.82 9.02
C GLN A 105 6.08 -8.40 9.60
N TYR A 106 6.23 -9.47 10.38
CA TYR A 106 5.11 -10.13 11.05
C TYR A 106 4.78 -9.46 12.38
N TYR A 107 3.53 -9.02 12.55
CA TYR A 107 3.00 -8.52 13.81
C TYR A 107 1.53 -8.91 13.94
N PRO A 108 1.19 -10.04 14.60
CA PRO A 108 -0.19 -10.48 14.68
C PRO A 108 -1.06 -9.43 15.39
N ASP A 109 -2.27 -9.22 14.89
CA ASP A 109 -3.25 -8.37 15.56
C ASP A 109 -3.96 -9.19 16.66
N PRO A 110 -3.75 -8.87 17.95
CA PRO A 110 -4.32 -9.63 19.05
C PRO A 110 -5.85 -9.52 19.13
N THR A 111 -6.45 -8.52 18.48
CA THR A 111 -7.89 -8.25 18.53
C THR A 111 -8.64 -9.09 17.51
N SER A 112 -8.23 -9.03 16.24
CA SER A 112 -8.80 -9.86 15.17
C SER A 112 -8.30 -11.30 15.22
N ARG A 113 -7.17 -11.57 15.90
CA ARG A 113 -6.45 -12.85 15.95
C ARG A 113 -5.93 -13.32 14.60
N GLU A 114 -5.76 -12.40 13.66
CA GLU A 114 -5.29 -12.68 12.31
C GLU A 114 -3.77 -12.56 12.21
N HIS A 115 -3.23 -13.20 11.18
CA HIS A 115 -1.85 -12.99 10.80
C HIS A 115 -1.75 -11.70 10.01
N VAL A 116 -0.88 -10.80 10.46
CA VAL A 116 -0.60 -9.55 9.76
C VAL A 116 0.87 -9.51 9.37
N TYR A 117 1.11 -9.20 8.10
CA TYR A 117 2.41 -8.79 7.60
C TYR A 117 2.28 -7.42 6.98
N GLY A 118 3.16 -6.50 7.34
CA GLY A 118 3.15 -5.20 6.67
C GLY A 118 4.50 -4.53 6.64
N GLY A 119 4.56 -3.52 5.80
CA GLY A 119 5.74 -2.75 5.48
C GLY A 119 5.35 -1.34 5.11
N GLU A 120 6.34 -0.56 4.68
CA GLU A 120 6.15 0.85 4.43
C GLU A 120 7.00 1.28 3.23
N VAL A 121 6.41 2.12 2.38
CA VAL A 121 7.08 2.69 1.21
C VAL A 121 6.92 4.20 1.16
N THR A 122 7.92 4.87 0.63
CA THR A 122 7.84 6.25 0.18
C THR A 122 7.51 6.27 -1.31
N ILE A 123 6.54 7.10 -1.70
CA ILE A 123 6.14 7.32 -3.08
C ILE A 123 6.45 8.77 -3.45
N PHE A 124 7.12 8.94 -4.58
CA PHE A 124 7.40 10.23 -5.19
C PHE A 124 6.50 10.41 -6.41
N TYR A 125 5.72 11.49 -6.47
CA TYR A 125 4.77 11.69 -7.56
C TYR A 125 4.55 13.15 -7.91
N ILE A 126 4.05 13.38 -9.12
CA ILE A 126 3.53 14.67 -9.57
C ILE A 126 2.08 14.50 -10.04
N GLU A 127 1.25 15.51 -9.80
CA GLU A 127 -0.10 15.57 -10.35
C GLU A 127 -0.03 15.69 -11.89
N SER A 128 -0.83 14.90 -12.60
CA SER A 128 -0.89 14.81 -14.06
C SER A 128 -2.20 15.29 -14.68
#